data_AF-A0A9E7LJ05-F1
#
_entry.id   AF-A0A9E7LJ05-F1
#
_cell.length_a   1.000
_cell.length_b   1.000
_cell.length_c   1.000
_cell.angle_alpha   90.00
_cell.angle_beta   90.00
_cell.angle_gamma   90.00
#
_symmetry.space_group_name_H-M   'P 1'
#
loop_
_entity.id
_entity.type
_entity.pdbx_description
1 polymer ?
#
loop_
_entity_poly.entity_id
_entity_poly.type
_entity_poly.pdbx_seq_one_letter_code
_entity_poly.pdbx_strand_id
1 'polypeptide(L)'
;MKVVVDASNVAYSTKNENSQPQMSNILAAVKSLEESGDEFVIIADASLRHDIDDKEKFEKLLESENVEEVPAGNDADHFILNIAHNEKAKILSNDKFRDYAAEFKNINSMRIPFVIENGRVTFGKPKSPKKDKNILQHISDEIIKELNFKRWEVYTGKEGLEISPLNIAKQAIIRIDSDNDASSKLEKVFSKIPMFNKIVDMVDDVEVAAPYVIFVLVHPKDYKLAVKNAGNISVTVADRLRLEKKPLIAVRNDLFTKPGTFELNIMLADEVTEHAPYNVLVRVSTHDEVFIKKNSRNIASTIAGRLGSWKFPFVSVKPDMLLEKPGDFEIELEKGGGLDG
;
A
#
# COMPACT_ATOMS: atom_id res chain seq x y z
N MET A 1 -1.39 -27.18 -11.97
CA MET A 1 -0.56 -25.99 -11.63
C MET A 1 0.80 -26.20 -12.26
N LYS A 2 1.54 -25.14 -12.62
CA LYS A 2 2.93 -25.29 -13.10
C LYS A 2 3.91 -25.38 -11.92
N VAL A 3 4.81 -26.36 -11.93
CA VAL A 3 5.78 -26.62 -10.87
C VAL A 3 7.19 -26.79 -11.44
N VAL A 4 8.13 -26.00 -10.97
CA VAL A 4 9.57 -26.21 -11.18
C VAL A 4 10.08 -27.08 -10.04
N VAL A 5 10.65 -28.24 -10.37
CA VAL A 5 11.18 -29.19 -9.40
C VAL A 5 12.68 -28.98 -9.27
N ASP A 6 13.14 -28.67 -8.07
CA ASP A 6 14.55 -28.62 -7.71
C ASP A 6 15.06 -30.05 -7.49
N ALA A 7 15.61 -30.66 -8.55
CA ALA A 7 15.96 -32.08 -8.54
C ALA A 7 17.03 -32.40 -7.49
N SER A 8 18.00 -31.50 -7.31
CA SER A 8 19.06 -31.64 -6.31
C SER A 8 18.47 -31.65 -4.91
N ASN A 9 17.64 -30.66 -4.55
CA ASN A 9 17.03 -30.59 -3.23
C ASN A 9 16.10 -31.78 -2.94
N VAL A 10 15.34 -32.22 -3.94
CA VAL A 10 14.49 -33.42 -3.83
C VAL A 10 15.33 -34.67 -3.63
N ALA A 11 16.37 -34.87 -4.44
CA ALA A 11 17.24 -36.04 -4.36
C ALA A 11 17.95 -36.13 -3.00
N TYR A 12 18.39 -35.00 -2.45
CA TYR A 12 19.05 -34.90 -1.14
C TYR A 12 18.10 -34.93 0.07
N SER A 13 16.77 -34.94 -0.13
CA SER A 13 15.79 -34.84 0.95
C SER A 13 15.82 -36.03 1.91
N THR A 14 16.06 -37.24 1.40
CA THR A 14 16.38 -38.41 2.22
C THR A 14 17.67 -39.02 1.69
N LYS A 15 18.59 -39.35 2.60
CA LYS A 15 19.91 -39.85 2.25
C LYS A 15 20.01 -41.34 2.56
N ASN A 16 20.69 -42.08 1.71
CA ASN A 16 21.09 -43.46 2.03
C ASN A 16 22.21 -43.46 3.08
N GLU A 17 22.64 -44.65 3.50
CA GLU A 17 23.75 -44.85 4.46
C GLU A 17 25.05 -44.16 4.02
N ASN A 18 25.24 -43.97 2.70
CA ASN A 18 26.41 -43.31 2.10
C ASN A 18 26.24 -41.80 1.91
N SER A 19 25.16 -41.20 2.42
CA SER A 19 24.83 -39.79 2.25
C SER A 19 24.63 -39.32 0.79
N GLN A 20 24.39 -40.24 -0.14
CA GLN A 20 24.21 -39.94 -1.56
C GLN A 20 22.79 -39.43 -1.87
N PRO A 21 22.62 -38.54 -2.86
CA PRO A 21 21.31 -38.19 -3.39
C PRO A 21 20.64 -39.43 -4.00
N GLN A 22 19.32 -39.51 -3.82
CA GLN A 22 18.55 -40.71 -4.17
C GLN A 22 17.65 -40.46 -5.37
N MET A 23 17.83 -41.24 -6.44
CA MET A 23 16.97 -41.22 -7.63
C MET A 23 15.50 -41.54 -7.29
N SER A 24 15.28 -42.41 -6.30
CA SER A 24 13.95 -42.78 -5.81
C SER A 24 13.15 -41.59 -5.28
N ASN A 25 13.81 -40.58 -4.71
CA ASN A 25 13.14 -39.36 -4.23
C ASN A 25 12.59 -38.53 -5.39
N ILE A 26 13.38 -38.37 -6.46
CA ILE A 26 12.95 -37.64 -7.66
C ILE A 26 11.73 -38.34 -8.28
N LEU A 27 11.80 -39.66 -8.47
CA LEU A 27 10.70 -40.44 -9.02
C LEU A 27 9.43 -40.38 -8.16
N ALA A 28 9.58 -40.38 -6.83
CA ALA A 28 8.44 -40.23 -5.93
C ALA A 28 7.78 -38.85 -6.07
N ALA A 29 8.56 -37.78 -6.23
CA ALA A 29 8.04 -36.43 -6.46
C ALA A 29 7.31 -36.32 -7.80
N VAL A 30 7.91 -36.85 -8.88
CA VAL A 30 7.30 -36.93 -10.22
C VAL A 30 5.96 -37.64 -10.16
N LYS A 31 5.93 -38.84 -9.58
CA LYS A 31 4.69 -39.61 -9.43
C LYS A 31 3.61 -38.83 -8.68
N SER A 32 3.96 -38.13 -7.60
CA SER A 32 3.00 -37.32 -6.86
C SER A 32 2.48 -36.11 -7.63
N LEU A 33 3.30 -35.48 -8.50
CA LEU A 33 2.87 -34.39 -9.38
C LEU A 33 1.99 -34.88 -10.54
N GLU A 34 2.31 -36.05 -11.09
CA GLU A 34 1.48 -36.71 -12.11
C GLU A 34 0.10 -37.09 -11.53
N GLU A 35 0.06 -37.66 -10.32
CA GLU A 35 -1.18 -38.03 -9.63
C GLU A 35 -2.05 -36.80 -9.30
N SER A 36 -1.47 -35.61 -9.08
CA SER A 36 -2.22 -34.37 -8.87
C SER A 36 -2.62 -33.66 -10.17
N GLY A 37 -2.17 -34.15 -11.34
CA GLY A 37 -2.41 -33.53 -12.64
C GLY A 37 -1.70 -32.18 -12.79
N ASP A 38 -0.57 -32.01 -12.11
CA ASP A 38 0.24 -30.79 -12.22
C ASP A 38 1.19 -30.87 -13.43
N GLU A 39 1.39 -29.72 -14.09
CA GLU A 39 2.41 -29.56 -15.12
C GLU A 39 3.73 -29.27 -14.41
N PHE A 40 4.82 -29.92 -14.81
CA PHE A 40 6.10 -29.69 -14.16
C PHE A 40 7.29 -29.78 -15.11
N VAL A 41 8.35 -29.07 -14.73
CA VAL A 41 9.69 -29.17 -15.30
C VAL A 41 10.67 -29.49 -14.18
N ILE A 42 11.55 -30.44 -14.41
CA ILE A 42 12.58 -30.87 -13.46
C ILE A 42 13.87 -30.16 -13.83
N ILE A 43 14.41 -29.38 -12.91
CA ILE A 43 15.68 -28.68 -13.10
C ILE A 43 16.75 -29.41 -12.28
N ALA A 44 17.74 -29.93 -12.98
CA ALA A 44 18.88 -30.61 -12.38
C ALA A 44 20.14 -29.76 -12.43
N ASP A 45 20.81 -29.61 -11.29
CA ASP A 45 22.18 -29.11 -11.26
C ASP A 45 23.11 -30.13 -11.95
N ALA A 46 24.03 -29.64 -12.78
CA ALA A 46 25.06 -30.44 -13.44
C ALA A 46 25.86 -31.31 -12.45
N SER A 47 26.03 -30.85 -11.20
CA SER A 47 26.73 -31.62 -10.17
C SER A 47 25.99 -32.92 -9.77
N LEU A 48 24.65 -32.93 -9.82
CA LEU A 48 23.82 -34.05 -9.35
C LEU A 48 24.10 -35.35 -10.11
N ARG A 49 24.40 -35.23 -11.41
CA ARG A 49 24.73 -36.34 -12.31
C ARG A 49 25.89 -37.20 -11.79
N HIS A 50 26.86 -36.59 -11.10
CA HIS A 50 28.04 -37.29 -10.61
C HIS A 50 27.84 -37.99 -9.27
N ASP A 51 26.91 -37.48 -8.44
CA ASP A 51 26.74 -37.90 -7.05
C ASP A 51 25.59 -38.89 -6.84
N ILE A 52 24.61 -38.91 -7.74
CA ILE A 52 23.39 -39.72 -7.60
C ILE A 52 23.67 -41.23 -7.57
N ASP A 53 22.87 -41.94 -6.76
CA ASP A 53 23.02 -43.37 -6.51
C ASP A 53 22.78 -44.25 -7.75
N ASP A 54 21.77 -43.92 -8.55
CA ASP A 54 21.40 -44.63 -9.78
C ASP A 54 21.59 -43.74 -11.02
N LYS A 55 22.85 -43.65 -11.47
CA LYS A 55 23.25 -42.84 -12.63
C LYS A 55 22.55 -43.26 -13.92
N GLU A 56 22.37 -44.55 -14.13
CA GLU A 56 21.76 -45.05 -15.37
C GLU A 56 20.29 -44.61 -15.47
N LYS A 57 19.52 -44.68 -14.38
CA LYS A 57 18.16 -44.15 -14.36
C LYS A 57 18.11 -42.63 -14.47
N PHE A 58 19.08 -41.94 -13.88
CA PHE A 58 19.14 -40.48 -13.96
C PHE A 58 19.41 -40.00 -15.39
N GLU A 59 20.36 -40.62 -16.10
CA GLU A 59 20.62 -40.31 -17.52
C GLU A 59 19.38 -40.57 -18.39
N LYS A 60 18.65 -41.66 -18.16
CA LYS A 60 17.35 -41.90 -18.85
C LYS A 60 16.30 -40.85 -18.50
N LEU A 61 16.29 -40.32 -17.28
CA LEU A 61 15.38 -39.23 -16.92
C LEU A 61 15.74 -37.95 -17.68
N LEU A 62 17.03 -37.63 -17.83
CA LEU A 62 17.51 -36.45 -18.57
C LEU A 62 17.12 -36.47 -20.06
N GLU A 63 16.83 -37.64 -20.63
CA GLU A 63 16.32 -37.78 -22.00
C GLU A 63 14.83 -37.38 -22.14
N SER A 64 14.14 -37.14 -21.02
CA SER A 64 12.72 -36.76 -21.01
C SER A 64 12.52 -35.27 -21.30
N GLU A 65 11.48 -34.92 -22.06
CA GLU A 65 11.20 -33.52 -22.45
C GLU A 65 10.90 -32.59 -21.26
N ASN A 66 10.50 -33.14 -20.11
CA ASN A 66 10.17 -32.37 -18.91
C ASN A 66 11.36 -32.18 -17.96
N VAL A 67 12.59 -32.46 -18.41
CA VAL A 67 13.79 -32.34 -17.59
C VAL A 67 14.81 -31.44 -18.30
N GLU A 68 15.26 -30.41 -17.60
CA GLU A 68 16.31 -29.51 -18.08
C GLU A 68 17.50 -29.55 -17.12
N GLU A 69 18.71 -29.70 -17.66
CA GLU A 69 19.94 -29.56 -16.90
C GLU A 69 20.40 -28.11 -16.95
N VAL A 70 20.78 -27.56 -15.80
CA VAL A 70 21.32 -26.20 -15.71
C VAL A 70 22.65 -26.14 -16.48
N PRO A 71 22.83 -25.21 -17.43
CA PRO A 71 24.08 -25.14 -18.18
C PRO A 71 25.28 -24.90 -17.27
N ALA A 72 26.37 -25.63 -17.50
CA ALA A 72 27.57 -25.57 -16.67
C ALA A 72 28.06 -24.12 -16.45
N GLY A 73 28.40 -23.81 -15.18
CA GLY A 73 28.85 -22.48 -14.78
C GLY A 73 27.73 -21.49 -14.42
N ASN A 74 26.46 -21.88 -14.55
CA ASN A 74 25.33 -21.12 -14.02
C ASN A 74 24.97 -21.58 -12.61
N ASP A 75 24.36 -20.65 -11.89
CA ASP A 75 23.83 -20.85 -10.55
C ASP A 75 22.45 -21.51 -10.64
N ALA A 76 22.37 -22.77 -10.19
CA ALA A 76 21.14 -23.57 -10.29
C ALA A 76 19.96 -22.93 -9.54
N ASP A 77 20.21 -22.35 -8.37
CA ASP A 77 19.19 -21.69 -7.56
C ASP A 77 18.61 -20.47 -8.29
N HIS A 78 19.48 -19.64 -8.87
CA HIS A 78 19.06 -18.49 -9.67
C HIS A 78 18.24 -18.90 -10.90
N PHE A 79 18.69 -19.95 -11.60
CA PHE A 79 18.01 -20.48 -12.79
C PHE A 79 16.60 -20.99 -12.47
N ILE A 80 16.46 -21.78 -11.39
CA ILE A 80 15.17 -22.26 -10.88
C ILE A 80 14.24 -21.10 -10.56
N LEU A 81 14.72 -20.09 -9.82
CA LEU A 81 13.94 -18.92 -9.45
C LEU A 81 13.48 -18.12 -10.68
N ASN A 82 14.34 -17.98 -11.68
CA ASN A 82 14.05 -17.23 -12.88
C ASN A 82 12.98 -17.93 -13.74
N ILE A 83 13.09 -19.25 -13.98
CA ILE A 83 12.06 -20.03 -14.67
C ILE A 83 10.74 -19.94 -13.91
N ALA A 84 10.76 -20.18 -12.60
CA ALA A 84 9.55 -20.14 -11.79
C ALA A 84 8.89 -18.76 -11.81
N HIS A 85 9.67 -17.69 -11.83
CA HIS A 85 9.17 -16.33 -11.93
C HIS A 85 8.51 -16.07 -13.30
N ASN A 86 9.20 -16.39 -14.40
CA ASN A 86 8.74 -16.12 -15.76
C ASN A 86 7.51 -16.95 -16.14
N GLU A 87 7.50 -18.23 -15.76
CA GLU A 87 6.40 -19.16 -16.04
C GLU A 87 5.25 -19.09 -15.02
N LYS A 88 5.36 -18.20 -14.02
CA LYS A 88 4.42 -18.08 -12.89
C LYS A 88 4.20 -19.43 -12.17
N ALA A 89 5.26 -20.23 -12.11
CA ALA A 89 5.24 -21.57 -11.53
C ALA A 89 5.56 -21.55 -10.03
N LYS A 90 5.19 -22.63 -9.35
CA LYS A 90 5.65 -22.91 -7.97
C LYS A 90 6.97 -23.67 -8.00
N ILE A 91 7.73 -23.64 -6.91
CA ILE A 91 9.02 -24.34 -6.80
C ILE A 91 8.88 -25.47 -5.78
N LEU A 92 9.04 -26.72 -6.18
CA LEU A 92 9.12 -27.84 -5.25
C LEU A 92 10.56 -27.92 -4.70
N SER A 93 10.79 -27.30 -3.54
CA SER A 93 12.08 -27.30 -2.85
C SER A 93 11.88 -27.02 -1.36
N ASN A 94 12.75 -27.56 -0.52
CA ASN A 94 12.85 -27.20 0.89
C ASN A 94 13.87 -26.07 1.13
N ASP A 95 14.68 -25.70 0.12
CA ASP A 95 15.61 -24.57 0.22
C ASP A 95 14.85 -23.24 0.34
N LYS A 96 15.36 -22.33 1.17
CA LYS A 96 14.78 -21.00 1.37
C LYS A 96 15.30 -19.97 0.35
N PHE A 97 16.32 -20.30 -0.44
CA PHE A 97 16.95 -19.43 -1.44
C PHE A 97 17.28 -18.05 -0.87
N ARG A 98 17.92 -18.02 0.30
CA ARG A 98 18.09 -16.77 1.08
C ARG A 98 18.95 -15.75 0.35
N ASP A 99 19.91 -16.23 -0.42
CA ASP A 99 20.91 -15.40 -1.09
C ASP A 99 20.28 -14.54 -2.21
N TYR A 100 19.15 -14.98 -2.76
CA TYR A 100 18.42 -14.25 -3.81
C TYR A 100 17.22 -13.46 -3.28
N ALA A 101 17.05 -13.32 -1.96
CA ALA A 101 15.89 -12.61 -1.38
C ALA A 101 15.84 -11.12 -1.75
N ALA A 102 16.96 -10.52 -2.17
CA ALA A 102 17.03 -9.15 -2.66
C ALA A 102 16.48 -9.01 -4.09
N GLU A 103 16.68 -10.01 -4.93
CA GLU A 103 16.28 -10.03 -6.35
C GLU A 103 14.86 -10.56 -6.51
N PHE A 104 14.56 -11.71 -5.88
CA PHE A 104 13.25 -12.34 -5.96
C PHE A 104 12.45 -12.08 -4.68
N LYS A 105 11.39 -11.27 -4.81
CA LYS A 105 10.44 -11.04 -3.72
C LYS A 105 9.51 -12.24 -3.55
N ASN A 106 9.09 -12.51 -2.32
CA ASN A 106 8.08 -13.52 -1.98
C ASN A 106 8.40 -14.98 -2.35
N ILE A 107 9.69 -15.36 -2.45
CA ILE A 107 10.14 -16.76 -2.69
C ILE A 107 9.38 -17.79 -1.85
N ASN A 108 9.15 -17.50 -0.56
CA ASN A 108 8.41 -18.38 0.36
C ASN A 108 6.98 -18.74 -0.09
N SER A 109 6.36 -17.90 -0.95
CA SER A 109 5.03 -18.11 -1.52
C SER A 109 5.04 -18.83 -2.86
N MET A 110 6.19 -18.81 -3.55
CA MET A 110 6.45 -19.61 -4.74
C MET A 110 6.82 -21.05 -4.36
N ARG A 111 7.49 -21.21 -3.22
CA ARG A 111 7.99 -22.50 -2.77
C ARG A 111 6.92 -23.40 -2.16
N ILE A 112 6.82 -24.63 -2.66
CA ILE A 112 6.11 -25.77 -2.10
C ILE A 112 7.12 -26.58 -1.26
N PRO A 113 7.07 -26.51 0.08
CA PRO A 113 7.88 -27.41 0.91
C PRO A 113 7.33 -28.83 0.80
N PHE A 114 8.14 -29.84 1.08
CA PHE A 114 7.71 -31.24 1.01
C PHE A 114 8.41 -32.11 2.05
N VAL A 115 7.82 -33.28 2.31
CA VAL A 115 8.40 -34.33 3.13
C VAL A 115 8.34 -35.64 2.35
N ILE A 116 9.39 -36.46 2.43
CA ILE A 116 9.43 -37.80 1.85
C ILE A 116 9.47 -38.82 2.99
N GLU A 117 8.45 -39.67 3.07
CA GLU A 117 8.35 -40.75 4.05
C GLU A 117 7.92 -42.04 3.35
N ASN A 118 8.62 -43.14 3.62
CA ASN A 118 8.32 -44.47 3.03
C ASN A 118 8.17 -44.45 1.50
N GLY A 119 8.99 -43.65 0.80
CA GLY A 119 8.95 -43.52 -0.66
C GLY A 119 7.74 -42.76 -1.20
N ARG A 120 6.99 -42.04 -0.36
CA ARG A 120 5.91 -41.14 -0.77
C ARG A 120 6.23 -39.71 -0.44
N VAL A 121 5.94 -38.80 -1.36
CA VAL A 121 6.10 -37.36 -1.16
C VAL A 121 4.78 -36.76 -0.71
N THR A 122 4.83 -35.95 0.35
CA THR A 122 3.71 -35.13 0.78
C THR A 122 4.06 -33.66 0.61
N PHE A 123 3.28 -32.95 -0.20
CA PHE A 123 3.45 -31.51 -0.40
C PHE A 123 2.84 -30.71 0.76
N GLY A 124 3.63 -29.79 1.31
CA GLY A 124 3.15 -28.76 2.21
C GLY A 124 2.51 -27.59 1.45
N LYS A 125 1.93 -26.65 2.20
CA LYS A 125 1.33 -25.45 1.61
C LYS A 125 2.37 -24.33 1.46
N PRO A 126 2.45 -23.65 0.30
CA PRO A 126 3.21 -22.42 0.18
C PRO A 126 2.75 -21.38 1.20
N LYS A 127 3.67 -20.53 1.66
CA LYS A 127 3.27 -19.43 2.54
C LYS A 127 2.46 -18.40 1.76
N SER A 128 1.55 -17.70 2.41
CA SER A 128 0.95 -16.52 1.80
C SER A 128 2.04 -15.47 1.52
N PRO A 129 1.97 -14.76 0.39
CA PRO A 129 2.92 -13.68 0.12
C PRO A 129 2.82 -12.60 1.20
N LYS A 130 3.95 -11.96 1.51
CA LYS A 130 4.00 -10.96 2.58
C LYS A 130 3.13 -9.77 2.19
N LYS A 131 2.14 -9.45 3.01
CA LYS A 131 1.28 -8.28 2.83
C LYS A 131 2.03 -7.01 3.23
N ASP A 132 1.81 -5.95 2.47
CA ASP A 132 2.16 -4.60 2.89
C ASP A 132 1.18 -4.12 3.97
N LYS A 133 1.69 -3.93 5.19
CA LYS A 133 0.88 -3.50 6.34
C LYS A 133 0.42 -2.04 6.23
N ASN A 134 1.10 -1.23 5.43
CA ASN A 134 0.87 0.21 5.29
C ASN A 134 0.37 0.60 3.90
N ILE A 135 -0.12 -0.38 3.11
CA ILE A 135 -0.56 -0.17 1.73
C ILE A 135 -1.54 1.01 1.55
N LEU A 136 -2.44 1.25 2.50
CA LEU A 136 -3.38 2.39 2.45
C LEU A 136 -2.67 3.75 2.58
N GLN A 137 -1.60 3.82 3.39
CA GLN A 137 -0.76 5.01 3.52
C GLN A 137 0.04 5.23 2.25
N HIS A 138 0.66 4.18 1.71
CA HIS A 138 1.42 4.28 0.46
C HIS A 138 0.54 4.73 -0.72
N ILE A 139 -0.68 4.20 -0.83
CA ILE A 139 -1.65 4.65 -1.84
C ILE A 139 -2.00 6.13 -1.63
N SER A 140 -2.29 6.54 -0.39
CA SER A 140 -2.59 7.94 -0.07
C SER A 140 -1.41 8.87 -0.36
N ASP A 141 -0.18 8.45 -0.04
CA ASP A 141 1.05 9.20 -0.32
C ASP A 141 1.22 9.40 -1.83
N GLU A 142 1.00 8.36 -2.62
CA GLU A 142 1.13 8.44 -4.08
C GLU A 142 0.07 9.36 -4.69
N ILE A 143 -1.17 9.31 -4.21
CA ILE A 143 -2.23 10.24 -4.63
C ILE A 143 -1.83 11.69 -4.31
N ILE A 144 -1.29 11.96 -3.12
CA ILE A 144 -0.84 13.30 -2.73
C ILE A 144 0.32 13.77 -3.62
N LYS A 145 1.27 12.89 -3.97
CA LYS A 145 2.34 13.23 -4.92
C LYS A 145 1.79 13.62 -6.28
N GLU A 146 0.84 12.85 -6.82
CA GLU A 146 0.20 13.16 -8.11
C GLU A 146 -0.59 14.47 -8.07
N LEU A 147 -1.29 14.75 -6.97
CA LEU A 147 -1.98 16.03 -6.77
C LEU A 147 -1.00 17.21 -6.75
N ASN A 148 0.10 17.10 -5.99
CA ASN A 148 1.16 18.10 -5.95
C ASN A 148 1.81 18.29 -7.33
N PHE A 149 2.04 17.21 -8.07
CA PHE A 149 2.56 17.26 -9.45
C PHE A 149 1.61 18.04 -10.38
N LYS A 150 0.30 17.88 -10.20
CA LYS A 150 -0.75 18.66 -10.86
C LYS A 150 -0.97 20.06 -10.25
N ARG A 151 -0.07 20.51 -9.36
CA ARG A 151 -0.05 21.83 -8.70
C ARG A 151 -1.22 22.12 -7.78
N TRP A 152 -1.83 21.09 -7.20
CA TRP A 152 -2.77 21.27 -6.09
C TRP A 152 -2.03 21.38 -4.77
N GLU A 153 -2.37 22.38 -3.97
CA GLU A 153 -1.87 22.47 -2.61
C GLU A 153 -2.54 21.42 -1.72
N VAL A 154 -1.72 20.69 -0.97
CA VAL A 154 -2.17 19.65 -0.06
C VAL A 154 -1.49 19.87 1.29
N TYR A 155 -2.25 19.82 2.38
CA TYR A 155 -1.69 19.90 3.72
C TYR A 155 -0.76 18.70 4.02
N THR A 156 0.49 18.99 4.35
CA THR A 156 1.55 17.98 4.59
C THR A 156 2.00 17.87 6.05
N GLY A 157 1.27 18.44 7.02
CA GLY A 157 1.65 18.36 8.44
C GLY A 157 1.75 16.91 8.97
N LYS A 158 2.73 16.68 9.87
CA LYS A 158 3.11 15.37 10.45
C LYS A 158 3.56 15.42 11.92
N GLU A 159 3.38 16.54 12.61
CA GLU A 159 3.85 16.77 13.98
C GLU A 159 3.07 15.97 15.04
N GLY A 160 1.78 15.69 14.79
CA GLY A 160 0.92 14.77 15.53
C GLY A 160 0.88 15.03 17.04
N LEU A 161 0.00 15.95 17.47
CA LEU A 161 -0.16 16.27 18.90
C LEU A 161 -1.15 15.33 19.58
N GLU A 162 -1.02 15.13 20.90
CA GLU A 162 -1.92 14.26 21.67
C GLU A 162 -3.37 14.74 21.57
N ILE A 163 -4.27 13.80 21.25
CA ILE A 163 -5.68 14.10 21.02
C ILE A 163 -6.42 14.43 22.31
N SER A 164 -6.84 15.69 22.44
CA SER A 164 -7.83 16.12 23.41
C SER A 164 -8.59 17.34 22.89
N PRO A 165 -9.84 17.58 23.33
CA PRO A 165 -10.61 18.74 22.90
C PRO A 165 -9.88 20.06 23.21
N LEU A 166 -9.19 20.11 24.35
CA LEU A 166 -8.41 21.27 24.78
C LEU A 166 -7.19 21.48 23.89
N ASN A 167 -6.43 20.43 23.57
CA ASN A 167 -5.24 20.54 22.70
C ASN A 167 -5.64 20.96 21.28
N ILE A 168 -6.71 20.38 20.75
CA ILE A 168 -7.24 20.74 19.42
C ILE A 168 -7.62 22.22 19.38
N ALA A 169 -8.43 22.68 20.35
CA ALA A 169 -8.83 24.08 20.42
C ALA A 169 -7.63 25.02 20.60
N LYS A 170 -6.69 24.69 21.49
CA LYS A 170 -5.49 25.48 21.75
C LYS A 170 -4.65 25.65 20.48
N GLN A 171 -4.45 24.57 19.73
CA GLN A 171 -3.65 24.61 18.50
C GLN A 171 -4.35 25.35 17.37
N ALA A 172 -5.67 25.19 17.25
CA ALA A 172 -6.45 25.98 16.29
C ALA A 172 -6.35 27.48 16.59
N ILE A 173 -6.49 27.88 17.86
CA ILE A 173 -6.34 29.28 18.30
C ILE A 173 -4.95 29.81 17.93
N ILE A 174 -3.88 29.08 18.28
CA ILE A 174 -2.50 29.52 18.00
C ILE A 174 -2.27 29.75 16.50
N ARG A 175 -2.73 28.82 15.64
CA ARG A 175 -2.53 28.94 14.20
C ARG A 175 -3.33 30.09 13.59
N ILE A 176 -4.61 30.22 13.95
CA ILE A 176 -5.46 31.31 13.44
C ILE A 176 -4.96 32.69 13.90
N ASP A 177 -4.55 32.82 15.17
CA ASP A 177 -4.03 34.08 15.72
C ASP A 177 -2.71 34.49 15.03
N SER A 178 -1.84 33.51 14.76
CA SER A 178 -0.57 33.74 14.04
C SER A 178 -0.79 34.20 12.59
N ASP A 179 -1.77 33.61 11.89
CA ASP A 179 -2.10 33.97 10.51
C ASP A 179 -2.73 35.38 10.43
N ASN A 180 -3.60 35.74 11.39
CA ASN A 180 -4.17 37.10 11.49
C ASN A 180 -3.10 38.17 11.76
N ASP A 181 -2.10 37.85 12.58
CA ASP A 181 -0.97 38.75 12.81
C ASP A 181 -0.09 38.92 11.56
N ALA A 182 -0.02 37.91 10.68
CA ALA A 182 0.70 37.99 9.42
C ALA A 182 -0.09 38.76 8.35
N SER A 183 -1.39 38.51 8.22
CA SER A 183 -2.27 39.22 7.28
C SER A 183 -2.42 40.70 7.66
N SER A 184 -2.61 41.02 8.94
CA SER A 184 -2.68 42.40 9.41
C SER A 184 -1.36 43.17 9.22
N LYS A 185 -0.20 42.49 9.25
CA LYS A 185 1.09 43.08 8.87
C LYS A 185 1.15 43.38 7.36
N LEU A 186 0.64 42.49 6.52
CA LEU A 186 0.53 42.70 5.07
C LEU A 186 -0.45 43.83 4.73
N GLU A 187 -1.65 43.85 5.33
CA GLU A 187 -2.63 44.92 5.16
C GLU A 187 -2.11 46.30 5.60
N LYS A 188 -1.32 46.38 6.68
CA LYS A 188 -0.63 47.63 7.09
C LYS A 188 0.43 48.10 6.09
N VAL A 189 0.94 47.21 5.24
CA VAL A 189 1.84 47.56 4.14
C VAL A 189 1.03 48.03 2.92
N PHE A 190 -0.08 47.35 2.59
CA PHE A 190 -0.93 47.68 1.44
C PHE A 190 -1.81 48.93 1.65
N SER A 191 -2.29 49.20 2.86
CA SER A 191 -3.07 50.41 3.22
C SER A 191 -2.28 51.72 3.08
N LYS A 192 -0.95 51.65 2.91
CA LYS A 192 -0.10 52.80 2.56
C LYS A 192 -0.12 53.12 1.06
N ILE A 193 -0.80 52.32 0.24
CA ILE A 193 -0.96 52.51 -1.20
C ILE A 193 -2.35 53.13 -1.45
N PRO A 194 -2.45 54.41 -1.89
CA PRO A 194 -3.71 55.17 -1.92
C PRO A 194 -4.85 54.60 -2.78
N MET A 195 -4.56 53.63 -3.65
CA MET A 195 -5.50 53.09 -4.64
C MET A 195 -6.37 51.95 -4.08
N PHE A 196 -5.96 51.31 -2.98
CA PHE A 196 -6.60 50.08 -2.47
C PHE A 196 -7.85 50.35 -1.60
N ASN A 197 -7.87 51.48 -0.87
CA ASN A 197 -8.97 51.83 0.03
C ASN A 197 -10.32 52.09 -0.66
N LYS A 198 -10.33 52.28 -1.99
CA LYS A 198 -11.55 52.57 -2.76
C LYS A 198 -12.35 51.33 -3.18
N ILE A 199 -11.77 50.13 -3.08
CA ILE A 199 -12.36 48.90 -3.61
C ILE A 199 -13.11 48.11 -2.52
N VAL A 200 -12.74 48.30 -1.25
CA VAL A 200 -13.25 47.51 -0.12
C VAL A 200 -14.67 47.94 0.29
N ASP A 201 -15.04 49.21 0.10
CA ASP A 201 -16.34 49.77 0.53
C ASP A 201 -17.56 49.29 -0.30
N MET A 202 -17.39 48.39 -1.27
CA MET A 202 -18.44 48.04 -2.24
C MET A 202 -19.06 46.63 -2.08
N VAL A 203 -18.68 45.84 -1.08
CA VAL A 203 -19.11 44.43 -0.97
C VAL A 203 -19.56 44.08 0.44
N ASP A 204 -20.69 44.61 0.86
CA ASP A 204 -21.39 44.16 2.07
C ASP A 204 -22.83 43.78 1.69
N ASP A 205 -23.05 42.48 1.46
CA ASP A 205 -24.33 41.78 1.69
C ASP A 205 -24.22 40.32 1.22
N VAL A 206 -23.62 39.46 2.05
CA VAL A 206 -23.69 38.00 1.90
C VAL A 206 -23.93 37.40 3.28
N GLU A 207 -24.91 36.50 3.42
CA GLU A 207 -25.09 35.72 4.64
C GLU A 207 -23.78 34.97 4.98
N VAL A 208 -23.02 35.52 5.94
CA VAL A 208 -21.63 35.09 6.15
C VAL A 208 -21.59 33.64 6.67
N ALA A 209 -20.87 32.75 6.00
CA ALA A 209 -20.61 31.40 6.51
C ALA A 209 -19.76 31.45 7.81
N ALA A 210 -19.52 30.31 8.45
CA ALA A 210 -18.48 30.24 9.48
C ALA A 210 -17.16 30.78 8.91
N PRO A 211 -16.39 31.64 9.61
CA PRO A 211 -15.22 32.31 9.02
C PRO A 211 -14.10 31.32 8.68
N TYR A 212 -14.01 30.23 9.44
CA TYR A 212 -13.00 29.19 9.26
C TYR A 212 -13.66 27.81 9.21
N VAL A 213 -13.05 26.93 8.42
CA VAL A 213 -13.26 25.49 8.51
C VAL A 213 -11.98 24.86 9.04
N ILE A 214 -12.12 24.15 10.16
CA ILE A 214 -11.01 23.45 10.82
C ILE A 214 -11.19 21.96 10.53
N PHE A 215 -10.38 21.44 9.62
CA PHE A 215 -10.28 20.01 9.39
C PHE A 215 -9.41 19.37 10.47
N VAL A 216 -10.06 18.64 11.38
CA VAL A 216 -9.39 17.88 12.43
C VAL A 216 -9.07 16.49 11.90
N LEU A 217 -7.80 16.29 11.57
CA LEU A 217 -7.29 15.07 10.94
C LEU A 217 -6.85 14.07 12.01
N VAL A 218 -7.51 12.92 12.08
CA VAL A 218 -7.28 11.92 13.13
C VAL A 218 -7.18 10.52 12.57
N HIS A 219 -6.46 9.63 13.25
CA HIS A 219 -6.46 8.23 12.89
C HIS A 219 -7.90 7.64 12.95
N PRO A 220 -8.32 6.73 12.04
CA PRO A 220 -9.69 6.19 12.01
C PRO A 220 -10.21 5.61 13.33
N LYS A 221 -9.32 5.14 14.21
CA LYS A 221 -9.67 4.64 15.56
C LYS A 221 -10.19 5.73 16.49
N ASP A 222 -9.75 6.98 16.29
CA ASP A 222 -10.02 8.11 17.17
C ASP A 222 -11.14 9.01 16.63
N TYR A 223 -11.65 8.72 15.44
CA TYR A 223 -12.71 9.49 14.76
C TYR A 223 -13.91 9.79 15.66
N LYS A 224 -14.46 8.76 16.33
CA LYS A 224 -15.65 8.91 17.19
C LYS A 224 -15.38 9.84 18.37
N LEU A 225 -14.18 9.78 18.94
CA LEU A 225 -13.77 10.64 20.04
C LEU A 225 -13.69 12.10 19.58
N ALA A 226 -13.06 12.36 18.43
CA ALA A 226 -12.95 13.70 17.86
C ALA A 226 -14.33 14.29 17.51
N VAL A 227 -15.19 13.52 16.82
CA VAL A 227 -16.54 13.97 16.42
C VAL A 227 -17.39 14.36 17.63
N LYS A 228 -17.38 13.56 18.69
CA LYS A 228 -18.16 13.85 19.91
C LYS A 228 -17.81 15.22 20.52
N ASN A 229 -16.57 15.69 20.32
CA ASN A 229 -16.07 16.93 20.90
C ASN A 229 -16.05 18.12 19.93
N ALA A 230 -16.44 17.92 18.66
CA ALA A 230 -16.38 18.94 17.62
C ALA A 230 -17.11 20.24 18.00
N GLY A 231 -18.32 20.13 18.58
CA GLY A 231 -19.08 21.30 19.03
C GLY A 231 -18.37 22.09 20.14
N ASN A 232 -17.81 21.41 21.14
CA ASN A 232 -17.09 22.05 22.24
C ASN A 232 -15.82 22.75 21.76
N ILE A 233 -15.10 22.14 20.82
CA ILE A 233 -13.92 22.72 20.18
C ILE A 233 -14.32 24.01 19.45
N SER A 234 -15.38 23.96 18.62
CA SER A 234 -15.90 25.11 17.88
C SER A 234 -16.21 26.30 18.79
N VAL A 235 -16.95 26.06 19.87
CA VAL A 235 -17.30 27.09 20.87
C VAL A 235 -16.06 27.66 21.54
N THR A 236 -15.14 26.80 21.97
CA THR A 236 -13.91 27.23 22.65
C THR A 236 -13.04 28.13 21.77
N VAL A 237 -12.89 27.78 20.49
CA VAL A 237 -12.11 28.59 19.52
C VAL A 237 -12.80 29.93 19.30
N ALA A 238 -14.11 29.94 19.05
CA ALA A 238 -14.88 31.15 18.81
C ALA A 238 -14.82 32.12 20.00
N ASP A 239 -15.04 31.63 21.22
CA ASP A 239 -15.05 32.46 22.43
C ASP A 239 -13.67 33.06 22.72
N ARG A 240 -12.59 32.29 22.49
CA ARG A 240 -11.21 32.74 22.75
C ARG A 240 -10.72 33.77 21.75
N LEU A 241 -11.04 33.58 20.47
CA LEU A 241 -10.69 34.50 19.39
C LEU A 241 -11.71 35.63 19.19
N ARG A 242 -12.83 35.61 19.93
CA ARG A 242 -13.95 36.56 19.80
C ARG A 242 -14.51 36.62 18.38
N LEU A 243 -14.65 35.46 17.74
CA LEU A 243 -15.19 35.37 16.38
C LEU A 243 -16.70 35.64 16.39
N GLU A 244 -17.19 36.43 15.44
CA GLU A 244 -18.62 36.72 15.28
C GLU A 244 -19.45 35.46 14.98
N LYS A 245 -18.87 34.54 14.22
CA LYS A 245 -19.46 33.23 13.91
C LYS A 245 -18.50 32.11 14.30
N LYS A 246 -19.08 31.00 14.76
CA LYS A 246 -18.32 29.83 15.22
C LYS A 246 -17.66 29.12 14.03
N PRO A 247 -16.41 28.66 14.13
CA PRO A 247 -15.75 27.92 13.06
C PRO A 247 -16.40 26.54 12.91
N LEU A 248 -16.44 26.04 11.69
CA LEU A 248 -16.94 24.71 11.39
C LEU A 248 -15.85 23.66 11.65
N ILE A 249 -16.16 22.64 12.44
CA ILE A 249 -15.21 21.57 12.74
C ILE A 249 -15.52 20.35 11.86
N ALA A 250 -14.63 20.08 10.92
CA ALA A 250 -14.73 18.94 10.01
C ALA A 250 -13.76 17.84 10.46
N VAL A 251 -14.25 16.82 11.16
CA VAL A 251 -13.41 15.67 11.52
C VAL A 251 -13.20 14.78 10.29
N ARG A 252 -11.95 14.40 10.03
CA ARG A 252 -11.55 13.55 8.91
C ARG A 252 -10.66 12.42 9.38
N ASN A 253 -10.86 11.24 8.80
CA ASN A 253 -9.93 10.14 8.95
C ASN A 253 -8.69 10.49 8.13
N ASP A 254 -7.52 10.42 8.77
CA ASP A 254 -6.23 10.61 8.14
C ASP A 254 -5.37 9.37 8.38
N LEU A 255 -4.90 8.77 7.30
CA LEU A 255 -4.11 7.55 7.35
C LEU A 255 -2.67 7.80 7.81
N PHE A 256 -2.17 9.05 7.79
CA PHE A 256 -0.83 9.40 8.24
C PHE A 256 -0.75 9.73 9.73
N THR A 257 -1.85 10.19 10.32
CA THR A 257 -1.93 10.45 11.76
C THR A 257 -1.80 9.16 12.57
N LYS A 258 -0.99 9.19 13.63
CA LYS A 258 -0.82 8.07 14.56
C LYS A 258 -2.04 7.95 15.49
N PRO A 259 -2.43 6.74 15.92
CA PRO A 259 -3.47 6.58 16.94
C PRO A 259 -3.18 7.41 18.20
N GLY A 260 -4.19 8.08 18.73
CA GLY A 260 -4.07 8.96 19.90
C GLY A 260 -3.51 10.36 19.59
N THR A 261 -3.28 10.70 18.31
CA THR A 261 -2.80 12.02 17.90
C THR A 261 -3.74 12.71 16.91
N PHE A 262 -3.55 14.00 16.68
CA PHE A 262 -4.29 14.79 15.70
C PHE A 262 -3.39 15.76 14.92
N GLU A 263 -3.92 16.19 13.78
CA GLU A 263 -3.40 17.25 12.91
C GLU A 263 -4.51 18.23 12.54
N LEU A 264 -4.16 19.45 12.15
CA LEU A 264 -5.12 20.50 11.77
C LEU A 264 -4.81 21.06 10.39
N ASN A 265 -5.74 20.93 9.46
CA ASN A 265 -5.78 21.74 8.26
C ASN A 265 -6.84 22.83 8.46
N ILE A 266 -6.43 24.09 8.55
CA ILE A 266 -7.31 25.22 8.87
C ILE A 266 -7.33 26.12 7.64
N MET A 267 -8.54 26.45 7.19
CA MET A 267 -8.75 27.26 6.00
C MET A 267 -9.84 28.29 6.25
N LEU A 268 -9.79 29.39 5.51
CA LEU A 268 -10.95 30.27 5.40
C LEU A 268 -12.07 29.53 4.68
N ALA A 269 -13.32 29.85 5.01
CA ALA A 269 -14.45 29.09 4.46
C ALA A 269 -14.66 29.25 2.96
N ASP A 270 -14.17 30.35 2.36
CA ASP A 270 -14.18 30.59 0.91
C ASP A 270 -13.04 29.87 0.17
N GLU A 271 -11.97 29.49 0.87
CA GLU A 271 -10.87 28.66 0.33
C GLU A 271 -11.21 27.16 0.30
N VAL A 272 -12.23 26.73 1.06
CA VAL A 272 -12.68 25.33 1.08
C VAL A 272 -13.37 24.98 -0.23
N THR A 273 -12.84 23.97 -0.94
CA THR A 273 -13.48 23.50 -2.17
C THR A 273 -14.71 22.66 -1.85
N GLU A 274 -15.80 22.83 -2.62
CA GLU A 274 -16.99 21.99 -2.41
C GLU A 274 -16.68 20.52 -2.75
N HIS A 275 -15.95 20.28 -3.84
CA HIS A 275 -15.59 18.94 -4.31
C HIS A 275 -14.07 18.78 -4.41
N ALA A 276 -13.62 17.54 -4.25
CA ALA A 276 -12.25 17.18 -4.61
C ALA A 276 -12.06 17.28 -6.13
N PRO A 277 -10.92 17.78 -6.63
CA PRO A 277 -10.69 18.04 -8.05
C PRO A 277 -10.56 16.75 -8.89
N TYR A 278 -10.28 15.63 -8.24
CA TYR A 278 -10.15 14.33 -8.88
C TYR A 278 -10.84 13.23 -8.07
N ASN A 279 -11.43 12.30 -8.80
CA ASN A 279 -11.68 10.95 -8.31
C ASN A 279 -10.41 10.12 -8.48
N VAL A 280 -10.35 9.01 -7.74
CA VAL A 280 -9.19 8.14 -7.70
C VAL A 280 -9.60 6.75 -8.14
N LEU A 281 -8.93 6.23 -9.17
CA LEU A 281 -8.93 4.82 -9.49
C LEU A 281 -7.64 4.20 -8.93
N VAL A 282 -7.79 3.17 -8.10
CA VAL A 282 -6.69 2.37 -7.56
C VAL A 282 -6.76 0.98 -8.17
N ARG A 283 -5.74 0.63 -8.96
CA ARG A 283 -5.53 -0.72 -9.46
C ARG A 283 -4.62 -1.46 -8.49
N VAL A 284 -4.97 -2.68 -8.13
CA VAL A 284 -4.29 -3.40 -7.05
C VAL A 284 -4.16 -4.87 -7.38
N SER A 285 -3.22 -5.55 -6.73
CA SER A 285 -3.18 -7.02 -6.81
C SER A 285 -4.48 -7.65 -6.27
N THR A 286 -4.84 -8.81 -6.82
CA THR A 286 -6.00 -9.59 -6.36
C THR A 286 -5.91 -9.96 -4.87
N HIS A 287 -4.70 -10.02 -4.30
CA HIS A 287 -4.46 -10.29 -2.90
C HIS A 287 -4.94 -9.16 -1.96
N ASP A 288 -4.97 -7.92 -2.45
CA ASP A 288 -5.26 -6.72 -1.65
C ASP A 288 -6.63 -6.09 -1.95
N GLU A 289 -7.27 -6.47 -3.06
CA GLU A 289 -8.54 -5.90 -3.53
C GLU A 289 -9.59 -5.78 -2.41
N VAL A 290 -9.91 -6.89 -1.74
CA VAL A 290 -10.95 -6.92 -0.71
C VAL A 290 -10.60 -6.02 0.47
N PHE A 291 -9.31 -5.99 0.86
CA PHE A 291 -8.85 -5.18 1.99
C PHE A 291 -8.93 -3.68 1.66
N ILE A 292 -8.43 -3.27 0.49
CA ILE A 292 -8.41 -1.87 0.07
C ILE A 292 -9.83 -1.39 -0.19
N LYS A 293 -10.67 -2.17 -0.87
CA LYS A 293 -12.07 -1.83 -1.14
C LYS A 293 -12.88 -1.59 0.14
N LYS A 294 -12.65 -2.39 1.19
CA LYS A 294 -13.30 -2.18 2.51
C LYS A 294 -12.83 -0.90 3.21
N ASN A 295 -11.62 -0.42 2.90
CA ASN A 295 -10.99 0.72 3.56
C ASN A 295 -10.88 1.97 2.67
N SER A 296 -11.43 1.95 1.45
CA SER A 296 -11.31 3.05 0.47
C SER A 296 -11.88 4.38 0.99
N ARG A 297 -12.88 4.32 1.88
CA ARG A 297 -13.41 5.51 2.57
C ARG A 297 -12.37 6.25 3.40
N ASN A 298 -11.40 5.53 3.98
CA ASN A 298 -10.32 6.16 4.75
C ASN A 298 -9.34 6.88 3.81
N ILE A 299 -9.08 6.34 2.62
CA ILE A 299 -8.32 7.02 1.57
C ILE A 299 -9.07 8.29 1.16
N ALA A 300 -10.35 8.17 0.80
CA ALA A 300 -11.17 9.31 0.41
C ALA A 300 -11.21 10.42 1.47
N SER A 301 -11.35 10.04 2.74
CA SER A 301 -11.36 10.98 3.87
C SER A 301 -10.00 11.65 4.10
N THR A 302 -8.91 10.90 3.93
CA THR A 302 -7.53 11.40 4.02
C THR A 302 -7.28 12.47 2.97
N ILE A 303 -7.60 12.15 1.71
CA ILE A 303 -7.42 13.05 0.58
C ILE A 303 -8.28 14.31 0.73
N ALA A 304 -9.56 14.17 1.07
CA ALA A 304 -10.45 15.33 1.28
C ALA A 304 -9.97 16.23 2.43
N GLY A 305 -9.58 15.64 3.57
CA GLY A 305 -9.11 16.42 4.72
C GLY A 305 -7.82 17.18 4.46
N ARG A 306 -6.90 16.60 3.68
CA ARG A 306 -5.62 17.25 3.35
C ARG A 306 -5.73 18.24 2.20
N LEU A 307 -6.64 18.04 1.25
CA LEU A 307 -6.96 19.04 0.22
C LEU A 307 -7.78 20.20 0.77
N GLY A 308 -8.54 19.97 1.85
CA GLY A 308 -9.52 20.95 2.31
C GLY A 308 -10.81 20.93 1.50
N SER A 309 -11.24 19.75 1.02
CA SER A 309 -12.51 19.61 0.30
C SER A 309 -13.66 19.18 1.21
N TRP A 310 -14.84 19.76 0.98
CA TRP A 310 -16.03 19.43 1.74
C TRP A 310 -16.54 18.03 1.42
N LYS A 311 -16.73 17.73 0.13
CA LYS A 311 -17.10 16.41 -0.37
C LYS A 311 -15.86 15.54 -0.57
N PHE A 312 -16.05 14.24 -0.38
CA PHE A 312 -15.02 13.23 -0.58
C PHE A 312 -14.84 12.92 -2.08
N PRO A 313 -13.60 12.65 -2.55
CA PRO A 313 -13.41 12.06 -3.86
C PRO A 313 -13.99 10.65 -3.91
N PHE A 314 -14.46 10.21 -5.09
CA PHE A 314 -14.78 8.80 -5.29
C PHE A 314 -13.48 8.00 -5.41
N VAL A 315 -13.36 6.92 -4.63
CA VAL A 315 -12.21 6.02 -4.67
C VAL A 315 -12.67 4.65 -5.18
N SER A 316 -12.40 4.39 -6.45
CA SER A 316 -12.67 3.12 -7.13
C SER A 316 -11.49 2.17 -6.94
N VAL A 317 -11.76 0.92 -6.56
CA VAL A 317 -10.72 -0.11 -6.40
C VAL A 317 -11.01 -1.24 -7.38
N LYS A 318 -10.06 -1.53 -8.27
CA LYS A 318 -10.17 -2.61 -9.27
C LYS A 318 -8.96 -3.54 -9.17
N PRO A 319 -9.15 -4.87 -9.26
CA PRO A 319 -8.02 -5.78 -9.38
C PRO A 319 -7.38 -5.60 -10.77
N ASP A 320 -6.05 -5.73 -10.82
CA ASP A 320 -5.31 -5.82 -12.07
C ASP A 320 -4.52 -7.13 -12.10
N MET A 321 -4.66 -7.89 -13.19
CA MET A 321 -3.98 -9.18 -13.34
C MET A 321 -2.47 -9.02 -13.58
N LEU A 322 -2.02 -7.83 -13.97
CA LEU A 322 -0.60 -7.51 -14.14
C LEU A 322 0.08 -7.17 -12.79
N LEU A 323 -0.70 -6.80 -11.77
CA LEU A 323 -0.20 -6.51 -10.43
C LEU A 323 -0.21 -7.79 -9.58
N GLU A 324 0.91 -8.48 -9.56
CA GLU A 324 0.97 -9.85 -9.03
C GLU A 324 1.27 -9.92 -7.54
N LYS A 325 2.06 -8.97 -7.00
CA LYS A 325 2.57 -9.05 -5.63
C LYS A 325 1.66 -8.26 -4.69
N PRO A 326 1.40 -8.75 -3.47
CA PRO A 326 0.77 -7.91 -2.46
C PRO A 326 1.59 -6.66 -2.21
N GLY A 327 0.94 -5.51 -2.10
CA GLY A 327 1.60 -4.21 -2.08
C GLY A 327 1.74 -3.56 -3.45
N ASP A 328 1.59 -4.30 -4.56
CA ASP A 328 1.61 -3.69 -5.90
C ASP A 328 0.29 -2.96 -6.14
N PHE A 329 0.39 -1.69 -6.51
CA PHE A 329 -0.73 -0.86 -6.87
C PHE A 329 -0.33 0.17 -7.94
N GLU A 330 -1.31 0.64 -8.69
CA GLU A 330 -1.22 1.82 -9.54
C GLU A 330 -2.37 2.76 -9.22
N ILE A 331 -2.13 4.06 -9.42
CA ILE A 331 -3.15 5.08 -9.21
C ILE A 331 -3.41 5.84 -10.51
N GLU A 332 -4.65 6.24 -10.70
CA GLU A 332 -5.06 7.12 -11.78
C GLU A 332 -6.01 8.19 -11.20
N LEU A 333 -5.73 9.45 -11.51
CA LEU A 333 -6.57 10.58 -11.12
C LEU A 333 -7.51 10.94 -12.27
N GLU A 334 -8.78 10.59 -12.10
CA GLU A 334 -9.86 10.92 -13.04
C GLU A 334 -10.47 12.26 -12.62
N LYS A 335 -10.78 13.17 -13.55
CA LYS A 335 -11.37 14.48 -13.19
C LYS A 335 -12.64 14.28 -12.34
N GLY A 336 -12.67 14.95 -11.18
CA GLY A 336 -13.77 14.92 -10.23
C GLY A 336 -14.69 16.12 -10.45
N GLY A 337 -15.98 15.86 -10.69
CA GLY A 337 -17.11 16.78 -10.46
C GLY A 337 -17.01 18.25 -10.93
N GLY A 338 -17.23 18.50 -12.23
CA GLY A 338 -17.84 19.73 -12.81
C GLY A 338 -17.21 20.20 -14.13
N LEU A 339 -17.87 20.36 -15.28
CA LEU A 339 -19.28 20.26 -15.75
C LEU A 339 -19.30 19.50 -17.11
N ASP A 340 -20.46 18.95 -17.48
CA ASP A 340 -20.79 18.10 -18.66
C ASP A 340 -20.91 16.59 -18.32
N GLY A 341 -22.09 16.23 -17.82
CA GLY A 341 -22.80 15.09 -18.39
C GLY A 341 -23.49 15.52 -19.68
#